data_AF-A0A165S0W3-F1
#
_entry.id   AF-A0A165S0W3-F1
#
_cell.length_a   1.000
_cell.length_b   1.000
_cell.length_c   1.000
_cell.angle_alpha   90.00
_cell.angle_beta   90.00
_cell.angle_gamma   90.00
#
_symmetry.space_group_name_H-M   'P 1'
#
loop_
_entity.id
_entity.type
_entity.pdbx_description
1 polymer ?
#
loop_
_entity_poly.entity_id
_entity_poly.type
_entity_poly.pdbx_seq_one_letter_code
_entity_poly.pdbx_strand_id
1 'polypeptide(L)'
;MFTYFNESTPIDESFPEELKAIATHERVPDFHHYLRVFEQETWLNLDATWHDAVMNFGFRVNHDWDGSTHTKLAAVAEQEYPVTENIIDLKARLVASLSQDQQELRRKYFQLVTEWIPENAK
;
A
#
# COMPACT_ATOMS: atom_id res chain seq x y z
N MET A 1 -0.23 -8.43 5.45
CA MET A 1 -1.23 -7.89 6.39
C MET A 1 -2.50 -7.56 5.63
N PHE A 2 -3.68 -7.66 6.26
CA PHE A 2 -4.91 -7.11 5.70
C PHE A 2 -5.05 -5.64 6.13
N THR A 3 -5.57 -4.80 5.23
CA THR A 3 -5.75 -3.36 5.44
C THR A 3 -6.87 -2.83 4.54
N TYR A 4 -7.42 -1.67 4.89
CA TYR A 4 -8.14 -0.83 3.95
C TYR A 4 -7.18 0.22 3.40
N PHE A 5 -6.54 -0.11 2.28
CA PHE A 5 -5.31 0.54 1.84
C PHE A 5 -5.50 2.04 1.56
N ASN A 6 -6.65 2.43 1.03
CA ASN A 6 -6.97 3.82 0.72
C ASN A 6 -7.02 4.72 1.97
N GLU A 7 -7.31 4.19 3.16
CA GLU A 7 -7.37 4.98 4.40
C GLU A 7 -6.00 5.53 4.83
N SER A 8 -4.90 4.96 4.29
CA SER A 8 -3.54 5.45 4.52
C SER A 8 -2.98 6.27 3.35
N THR A 9 -3.77 6.45 2.30
CA THR A 9 -3.41 7.24 1.11
C THR A 9 -3.98 8.65 1.25
N PRO A 10 -3.17 9.71 1.07
CA PRO A 10 -3.70 11.08 1.07
C PRO A 10 -4.67 11.28 -0.11
N ILE A 11 -5.61 12.20 0.05
CA ILE A 11 -6.49 12.63 -1.03
C ILE A 11 -5.96 13.96 -1.54
N ASP A 12 -5.57 13.99 -2.82
CA ASP A 12 -5.05 15.19 -3.47
C ASP A 12 -6.06 15.79 -4.45
N GLU A 13 -6.00 17.11 -4.66
CA GLU A 13 -6.89 17.81 -5.60
C GLU A 13 -6.70 17.37 -7.06
N SER A 14 -5.50 16.91 -7.41
CA SER A 14 -5.18 16.42 -8.76
C SER A 14 -5.67 14.99 -9.03
N PHE A 15 -6.19 14.27 -8.02
CA PHE A 15 -6.77 12.95 -8.25
C PHE A 15 -7.96 13.04 -9.22
N PRO A 16 -8.11 12.08 -10.16
CA PRO A 16 -9.34 11.97 -10.94
C PRO A 16 -10.56 11.88 -10.03
N GLU A 17 -11.70 12.46 -10.44
CA GLU A 17 -12.92 12.50 -9.60
C GLU A 17 -13.36 11.12 -9.11
N GLU A 18 -13.19 10.11 -9.95
CA GLU A 18 -13.49 8.72 -9.58
C GLU A 18 -12.54 8.18 -8.49
N LEU A 19 -11.25 8.52 -8.55
CA LEU A 19 -10.29 8.15 -7.51
C LEU A 19 -10.60 8.86 -6.19
N LYS A 20 -10.94 10.15 -6.24
CA LYS A 20 -11.39 10.90 -5.05
C LYS A 20 -12.62 10.27 -4.43
N ALA A 21 -13.62 9.91 -5.24
CA ALA A 21 -14.85 9.31 -4.76
C ALA A 21 -14.57 7.98 -4.02
N ILE A 22 -13.76 7.10 -4.61
CA ILE A 22 -13.35 5.85 -3.96
C ILE A 22 -12.56 6.14 -2.68
N ALA A 23 -11.57 7.04 -2.73
CA ALA A 23 -10.73 7.34 -1.58
C ALA A 23 -11.52 7.95 -0.40
N THR A 24 -12.60 8.69 -0.69
CA THR A 24 -13.42 9.38 0.32
C THR A 24 -14.54 8.51 0.89
N HIS A 25 -15.17 7.67 0.07
CA HIS A 25 -16.44 7.02 0.43
C HIS A 25 -16.37 5.51 0.58
N GLU A 26 -15.31 4.88 0.08
CA GLU A 26 -15.15 3.43 0.11
C GLU A 26 -14.05 3.00 1.07
N ARG A 27 -14.07 1.72 1.45
CA ARG A 27 -12.96 1.07 2.15
C ARG A 27 -12.39 0.00 1.23
N VAL A 28 -11.19 0.22 0.70
CA VAL A 28 -10.56 -0.61 -0.33
C VAL A 28 -9.76 -1.73 0.33
N PRO A 29 -10.25 -2.98 0.36
CA PRO A 29 -9.54 -4.07 1.00
C PRO A 29 -8.27 -4.43 0.22
N ASP A 30 -7.17 -4.62 0.91
CA ASP A 30 -5.92 -5.13 0.34
C ASP A 30 -5.18 -6.06 1.29
N PHE A 31 -4.36 -6.92 0.69
CA PHE A 31 -3.33 -7.69 1.39
C PHE A 31 -1.97 -7.09 1.06
N HIS A 32 -1.59 -6.11 1.88
CA HIS A 32 -0.32 -5.38 1.76
C HIS A 32 0.84 -6.22 2.30
N HIS A 33 2.01 -6.07 1.68
CA HIS A 33 3.22 -6.81 2.06
C HIS A 33 4.40 -5.88 2.25
N TYR A 34 5.22 -6.24 3.23
CA TYR A 34 6.49 -5.63 3.52
C TYR A 34 7.48 -6.74 3.87
N LEU A 35 8.77 -6.48 3.77
CA LEU A 35 9.82 -7.43 4.10
C LEU A 35 10.22 -7.30 5.57
N ARG A 36 10.63 -8.42 6.16
CA ARG A 36 11.31 -8.43 7.45
C ARG A 36 12.71 -8.93 7.23
N VAL A 37 13.71 -8.13 7.61
CA VAL A 37 15.12 -8.46 7.46
C VAL A 37 15.74 -8.56 8.84
N PHE A 38 16.52 -9.62 9.07
CA PHE A 38 17.30 -9.77 10.30
C PHE A 38 18.72 -9.30 10.04
N GLU A 39 19.12 -8.21 10.69
CA GLU A 39 20.43 -7.60 10.55
C GLU A 39 20.87 -7.06 11.92
N GLN A 40 22.17 -7.16 12.24
CA GLN A 40 22.73 -6.66 13.51
C GLN A 40 21.94 -7.09 14.76
N GLU A 41 21.55 -8.37 14.80
CA GLU A 41 20.77 -8.97 15.89
C GLU A 41 19.36 -8.39 16.11
N THR A 42 18.85 -7.59 15.17
CA THR A 42 17.49 -7.02 15.22
C THR A 42 16.70 -7.32 13.95
N TRP A 43 15.37 -7.29 14.06
CA TRP A 43 14.46 -7.38 12.91
C TRP A 43 14.06 -5.98 12.46
N LEU A 44 14.26 -5.69 11.17
CA LEU A 44 13.80 -4.47 10.51
C LEU A 44 12.57 -4.77 9.64
N ASN A 45 11.65 -3.81 9.59
CA ASN A 45 10.48 -3.86 8.70
C ASN A 45 10.75 -2.92 7.52
N LEU A 46 10.73 -3.46 6.31
CA LEU A 46 11.09 -2.75 5.08
C LEU A 46 9.91 -2.71 4.11
N ASP A 47 9.43 -1.51 3.83
CA ASP A 47 8.32 -1.21 2.95
C ASP A 47 8.75 -0.10 1.97
N ALA A 48 8.78 -0.47 0.70
CA ALA A 48 9.19 0.39 -0.41
C ALA A 48 8.04 0.68 -1.38
N THR A 49 6.82 0.85 -0.85
CA THR A 49 5.62 1.06 -1.67
C THR A 49 5.65 2.38 -2.44
N TRP A 50 6.03 3.48 -1.78
CA TRP A 50 5.93 4.83 -2.34
C TRP A 50 7.30 5.40 -2.68
N HIS A 51 7.43 5.90 -3.90
CA HIS A 51 8.60 6.64 -4.37
C HIS A 51 8.60 8.08 -3.85
N ASP A 52 9.76 8.70 -3.65
CA ASP A 52 9.88 10.06 -3.10
C ASP A 52 9.15 11.14 -3.92
N ALA A 53 8.97 10.91 -5.23
CA ALA A 53 8.22 11.81 -6.10
C ALA A 53 6.76 12.05 -5.64
N VAL A 54 6.16 11.11 -4.89
CA VAL A 54 4.81 11.28 -4.35
C VAL A 54 4.78 11.98 -2.97
N MET A 55 5.93 12.33 -2.40
CA MET A 55 6.05 12.96 -1.08
C MET A 55 5.28 14.28 -0.99
N ASN A 56 5.33 15.10 -2.04
CA ASN A 56 4.68 16.42 -2.07
C ASN A 56 3.15 16.33 -2.04
N PHE A 57 2.58 15.15 -2.31
CA PHE A 57 1.15 14.88 -2.23
C PHE A 57 0.75 14.29 -0.87
N GLY A 58 1.67 14.21 0.09
CA GLY A 58 1.42 13.74 1.45
C GLY A 58 1.53 12.22 1.65
N PHE A 59 2.04 11.48 0.65
CA PHE A 59 2.23 10.04 0.78
C PHE A 59 3.30 9.71 1.83
N ARG A 60 3.14 8.58 2.52
CA ARG A 60 4.12 8.08 3.50
C ARG A 60 5.33 7.48 2.78
N VAL A 61 6.26 8.33 2.37
CA VAL A 61 7.53 7.91 1.77
C VAL A 61 8.59 7.64 2.84
N ASN A 62 9.60 6.86 2.46
CA ASN A 62 10.79 6.58 3.26
C ASN A 62 12.02 7.34 2.73
N HIS A 63 11.82 8.63 2.43
CA HIS A 63 12.87 9.54 1.98
C HIS A 63 14.04 9.56 2.97
N ASP A 64 15.26 9.53 2.45
CA ASP A 64 16.52 9.51 3.21
C ASP A 64 16.66 8.32 4.21
N TRP A 65 15.93 7.23 4.01
CA TRP A 65 16.13 6.03 4.83
C TRP A 65 17.55 5.47 4.66
N ASP A 66 18.29 5.36 5.76
CA ASP A 66 19.73 5.06 5.79
C ASP A 66 20.06 3.58 5.96
N GLY A 67 19.04 2.71 6.01
CA GLY A 67 19.19 1.28 6.22
C GLY A 67 19.17 0.82 7.68
N SER A 68 19.23 1.72 8.67
CA SER A 68 19.50 1.35 10.06
C SER A 68 18.25 1.15 10.94
N THR A 69 17.09 1.57 10.45
CA THR A 69 15.83 1.59 11.22
C THR A 69 14.67 0.98 10.46
N HIS A 70 13.52 0.78 11.12
CA HIS A 70 12.29 0.40 10.41
C HIS A 70 11.90 1.49 9.42
N THR A 71 11.50 1.08 8.22
CA THR A 71 10.74 1.95 7.32
C THR A 71 9.31 2.18 7.86
N LYS A 72 8.69 3.29 7.46
CA LYS A 72 7.26 3.52 7.65
C LYS A 72 6.48 2.65 6.68
N LEU A 73 5.50 1.91 7.21
CA LEU A 73 4.59 1.12 6.39
C LEU A 73 3.61 2.03 5.63
N ALA A 74 3.31 1.66 4.39
CA ALA A 74 2.41 2.38 3.50
C ALA A 74 0.96 2.36 3.98
N ALA A 75 0.59 1.35 4.75
CA ALA A 75 -0.75 1.17 5.30
C ALA A 75 -0.73 0.71 6.76
N VAL A 76 -1.84 0.90 7.47
CA VAL A 76 -2.04 0.37 8.82
C VAL A 76 -2.70 -1.01 8.73
N ALA A 77 -2.17 -1.98 9.49
CA ALA A 77 -2.73 -3.33 9.50
C ALA A 77 -4.03 -3.38 10.31
N GLU A 78 -5.09 -3.90 9.70
CA GLU A 78 -6.30 -4.36 10.38
C GLU A 78 -6.11 -5.79 10.92
N GLN A 79 -5.29 -6.59 10.21
CA GLN A 79 -4.91 -7.94 10.64
C GLN A 79 -3.52 -8.31 10.12
N GLU A 80 -2.70 -8.92 10.97
CA GLU A 80 -1.41 -9.49 10.57
C GLU A 80 -1.52 -10.97 10.17
N TYR A 81 -0.57 -11.40 9.34
CA TYR A 81 -0.46 -12.78 8.86
C TYR A 81 0.95 -13.30 9.22
N PRO A 82 1.12 -14.61 9.45
CA PRO A 82 2.44 -15.19 9.68
C PRO A 82 3.43 -14.86 8.55
N VAL A 83 4.71 -14.73 8.92
CA VAL A 83 5.79 -14.54 7.94
C VAL A 83 5.86 -15.76 7.03
N THR A 84 6.03 -15.52 5.73
CA THR A 84 6.16 -16.57 4.72
C THR A 84 7.06 -16.14 3.58
N GLU A 85 7.81 -17.09 3.04
CA GLU A 85 8.57 -16.93 1.79
C GLU A 85 7.67 -17.06 0.56
N ASN A 86 6.54 -17.78 0.66
CA ASN A 86 5.62 -17.96 -0.47
C ASN A 86 4.53 -16.87 -0.48
N ILE A 87 4.98 -15.62 -0.62
CA ILE A 87 4.11 -14.45 -0.53
C ILE A 87 3.19 -14.30 -1.74
N ILE A 88 3.65 -14.74 -2.93
CA ILE A 88 2.90 -14.64 -4.18
C ILE A 88 1.64 -15.52 -4.11
N ASP A 89 1.79 -16.81 -3.76
CA ASP A 89 0.65 -17.72 -3.68
C ASP A 89 -0.26 -17.39 -2.50
N LEU A 90 0.30 -16.93 -1.37
CA LEU A 90 -0.50 -16.45 -0.26
C LEU A 90 -1.35 -15.25 -0.67
N LYS A 91 -0.77 -14.23 -1.33
CA LYS A 91 -1.52 -13.06 -1.81
C LYS A 91 -2.62 -13.47 -2.77
N ALA A 92 -2.31 -14.32 -3.74
CA ALA A 92 -3.29 -14.78 -4.73
C ALA A 92 -4.50 -15.45 -4.06
N ARG A 93 -4.27 -16.35 -3.09
CA ARG A 93 -5.35 -17.01 -2.34
C ARG A 93 -6.15 -16.03 -1.49
N LEU A 94 -5.48 -15.09 -0.82
CA LEU A 94 -6.15 -14.09 0.03
C LEU A 94 -7.01 -13.13 -0.82
N VAL A 95 -6.50 -12.63 -1.94
CA VAL A 95 -7.28 -11.79 -2.87
C VAL A 95 -8.47 -12.57 -3.43
N ALA A 96 -8.28 -13.84 -3.81
CA ALA A 96 -9.36 -14.69 -4.29
C ALA A 96 -10.45 -14.98 -3.23
N SER A 97 -10.16 -14.78 -1.94
CA SER A 97 -11.13 -14.93 -0.85
C SER A 97 -12.02 -13.70 -0.63
N LEU A 98 -11.69 -12.56 -1.25
CA LEU A 98 -12.54 -11.37 -1.24
C LEU A 98 -13.79 -11.60 -2.10
N SER A 99 -14.87 -10.89 -1.78
CA SER A 99 -16.05 -10.88 -2.66
C SER A 99 -15.71 -10.30 -4.04
N GLN A 100 -16.54 -10.60 -5.04
CA GLN A 100 -16.33 -10.06 -6.39
C GLN A 100 -16.33 -8.51 -6.39
N ASP A 101 -17.25 -7.88 -5.64
CA ASP A 101 -17.33 -6.42 -5.52
C ASP A 101 -16.06 -5.84 -4.88
N GLN A 102 -15.53 -6.51 -3.85
CA GLN A 102 -14.28 -6.10 -3.20
C GLN A 102 -13.08 -6.23 -4.14
N GLN A 103 -13.01 -7.31 -4.92
CA GLN A 103 -11.94 -7.50 -5.91
C GLN A 103 -12.00 -6.42 -6.99
N GLU A 104 -13.19 -6.06 -7.46
CA GLU A 104 -13.41 -5.04 -8.47
C GLU A 104 -13.07 -3.64 -7.95
N LEU A 105 -13.55 -3.28 -6.75
CA LEU A 105 -13.21 -2.03 -6.07
C LEU A 105 -11.69 -1.90 -5.90
N ARG A 106 -11.04 -2.94 -5.39
CA ARG A 106 -9.59 -3.02 -5.22
C ARG A 106 -8.86 -2.81 -6.55
N ARG A 107 -9.26 -3.53 -7.60
CA ARG A 107 -8.66 -3.45 -8.93
C ARG A 107 -8.77 -2.03 -9.48
N LYS A 108 -9.96 -1.43 -9.40
CA LYS A 108 -10.24 -0.09 -9.89
C LYS A 108 -9.44 0.98 -9.15
N TYR A 109 -9.41 0.92 -7.82
CA TYR A 109 -8.62 1.84 -7.01
C TYR A 109 -7.13 1.80 -7.38
N PHE A 110 -6.52 0.61 -7.39
CA PHE A 110 -5.09 0.50 -7.70
C PHE A 110 -4.77 0.90 -9.13
N GLN A 111 -5.64 0.58 -10.10
CA GLN A 111 -5.51 1.05 -11.46
C GLN A 111 -5.42 2.59 -11.49
N LEU A 112 -6.42 3.28 -10.94
CA LEU A 112 -6.49 4.75 -10.93
C LEU A 112 -5.28 5.39 -10.23
N VAL A 113 -4.86 4.88 -9.07
CA VAL A 113 -3.68 5.41 -8.36
C VAL A 113 -2.41 5.21 -9.20
N THR A 114 -2.22 4.02 -9.79
CA THR A 114 -1.02 3.71 -10.57
C THR A 114 -0.96 4.45 -11.90
N GLU A 115 -2.10 4.82 -12.47
CA GLU A 115 -2.20 5.69 -13.65
C GLU A 115 -1.92 7.16 -13.28
N TRP A 116 -2.44 7.63 -12.14
CA TRP A 116 -2.25 9.01 -11.68
C TRP A 116 -0.80 9.36 -11.32
N ILE A 117 -0.07 8.43 -10.67
CA ILE A 117 1.32 8.67 -10.22
C ILE A 117 2.25 9.14 -11.36
N PRO A 118 2.44 8.43 -12.48
CA PRO A 118 3.37 8.85 -13.53
C PRO A 118 2.95 10.15 -14.23
N GLU A 119 1.67 10.52 -14.19
CA GLU A 119 1.17 11.75 -14.78
C GLU A 119 1.52 12.98 -13.92
N ASN A 120 1.56 12.82 -12.59
CA ASN A 120 1.61 13.93 -11.63
C ASN A 120 2.89 13.98 -10.78
N ALA A 121 3.49 12.83 -10.46
CA ALA A 121 4.68 12.73 -9.61
C ALA A 121 5.93 12.49 -10.47
N LYS A 122 6.59 13.60 -10.88
CA LYS A 122 7.81 13.62 -11.69
C LYS A 122 8.99 14.21 -10.93
#